data_AF-A0ABD0J463-F1
#
_entry.id   AF-A0ABD0J463-F1
#
_cell.length_a   1.000
_cell.length_b   1.000
_cell.length_c   1.000
_cell.angle_alpha   90.00
_cell.angle_beta   90.00
_cell.angle_gamma   90.00
#
_symmetry.space_group_name_H-M   'P 1'
#
loop_
_entity.id
_entity.type
_entity.pdbx_description
1 polymer ?
#
loop_
_entity_poly.entity_id
_entity_poly.type
_entity_poly.pdbx_seq_one_letter_code
_entity_poly.pdbx_strand_id
1 'polypeptide(L)'
;AIADCAWLKKDTLMCGKMADGYEFNHMVNSQLTVTIKEASSAFVGTYECIPQPSYPGDTESCFFSLKVIVVAAVGGSVPGIACIAGALGVLAWYLLKR
;
A
#
# COMPACT_ATOMS: atom_id res chain seq x y z
N ALA A 1 13.33 -7.36 13.50
CA ALA A 1 13.85 -6.53 12.40
C ALA A 1 13.11 -6.89 11.11
N ILE A 2 12.79 -5.90 10.28
CA ILE A 2 12.12 -6.10 8.98
C ILE A 2 13.10 -6.60 7.92
N ALA A 3 14.29 -6.01 7.90
CA ALA A 3 15.43 -6.49 7.14
C ALA A 3 16.64 -6.50 8.08
N ASP A 4 17.39 -7.61 8.07
CA ASP A 4 18.66 -7.73 8.79
C ASP A 4 19.76 -7.96 7.76
N CYS A 5 20.66 -6.98 7.64
CA CYS A 5 21.59 -6.85 6.54
C CYS A 5 23.02 -6.68 7.02
N ALA A 6 23.94 -7.38 6.36
CA ALA A 6 25.36 -7.33 6.64
C ALA A 6 26.15 -6.99 5.37
N TRP A 7 27.20 -6.20 5.54
CA TRP A 7 28.18 -5.94 4.48
C TRP A 7 29.05 -7.17 4.27
N LEU A 8 29.06 -7.69 3.04
CA LEU A 8 30.02 -8.68 2.58
C LEU A 8 31.26 -8.00 1.99
N LYS A 9 32.32 -8.78 1.74
CA LYS A 9 33.53 -8.27 1.09
C LYS A 9 33.19 -7.77 -0.33
N LYS A 10 33.69 -6.59 -0.71
CA LYS A 10 33.44 -5.85 -1.97
C LYS A 10 32.08 -5.14 -2.06
N ASP A 11 31.77 -4.29 -1.06
CA ASP A 11 30.68 -3.30 -1.12
C ASP A 11 29.29 -3.86 -1.45
N THR A 12 29.06 -5.14 -1.15
CA THR A 12 27.77 -5.80 -1.38
C THR A 12 27.08 -5.99 -0.05
N LEU A 13 25.95 -5.30 0.16
CA LEU A 13 25.09 -5.55 1.32
C LEU A 13 24.18 -6.73 1.02
N MET A 14 24.16 -7.74 1.89
CA MET A 14 23.20 -8.83 1.81
C MET A 14 22.29 -8.84 3.04
N CYS A 15 20.99 -8.89 2.79
CA CYS A 15 19.98 -9.06 3.83
C CYS A 15 19.64 -10.54 3.98
N GLY A 16 20.14 -11.18 5.03
CA GLY A 16 20.00 -12.62 5.25
C GLY A 16 18.60 -13.02 5.75
N LYS A 17 17.89 -12.09 6.40
CA LYS A 17 16.54 -12.30 6.91
C LYS A 17 15.66 -11.11 6.56
N MET A 18 14.57 -11.38 5.84
CA MET A 18 13.47 -10.43 5.64
C MET A 18 12.21 -10.93 6.34
N ALA A 19 11.41 -10.00 6.84
CA ALA A 19 10.07 -10.28 7.33
C ALA A 19 9.11 -10.52 6.16
N ASP A 20 8.06 -11.31 6.41
CA ASP A 20 7.04 -11.62 5.40
C ASP A 20 6.33 -10.35 4.93
N GLY A 21 6.02 -10.30 3.62
CA GLY A 21 5.40 -9.14 2.99
C GLY A 21 6.38 -8.04 2.54
N TYR A 22 7.67 -8.16 2.90
CA TYR A 22 8.72 -7.25 2.48
C TYR A 22 9.64 -7.86 1.42
N GLU A 23 10.28 -6.99 0.63
CA GLU A 23 11.26 -7.37 -0.39
C GLU A 23 12.36 -6.32 -0.50
N PHE A 24 13.58 -6.77 -0.75
CA PHE A 24 14.75 -5.91 -0.89
C PHE A 24 15.25 -5.98 -2.32
N ASN A 25 15.51 -4.82 -2.93
CA ASN A 25 15.93 -4.75 -4.33
C ASN A 25 17.42 -5.07 -4.55
N HIS A 26 18.16 -5.44 -3.50
CA HIS A 26 19.60 -5.76 -3.53
C HIS A 26 20.49 -4.63 -4.07
N MET A 27 19.96 -3.41 -4.18
CA MET A 27 20.69 -2.25 -4.70
C MET A 27 21.02 -1.33 -3.55
N VAL A 28 22.30 -1.16 -3.26
CA VAL A 28 22.78 -0.36 -2.13
C VAL A 28 23.62 0.76 -2.68
N ASN A 29 23.01 1.94 -2.75
CA ASN A 29 23.70 3.18 -3.07
C ASN A 29 23.82 4.00 -1.77
N SER A 30 23.45 5.28 -1.79
CA SER A 30 23.30 6.10 -0.58
C SER A 30 22.00 5.85 0.19
N GLN A 31 21.12 4.99 -0.34
CA GLN A 31 19.79 4.70 0.23
C GLN A 31 19.51 3.20 0.18
N LEU A 32 18.75 2.72 1.17
CA LEU A 32 18.25 1.36 1.27
C LEU A 32 16.74 1.39 1.02
N THR A 33 16.27 0.65 0.00
CA THR A 33 14.83 0.61 -0.34
C THR A 33 14.24 -0.75 0.01
N VAL A 34 13.25 -0.77 0.90
CA VAL A 34 12.44 -1.95 1.20
C VAL A 34 11.05 -1.76 0.60
N THR A 35 10.60 -2.74 -0.16
CA THR A 35 9.29 -2.76 -0.81
C THR A 35 8.31 -3.59 0.01
N ILE A 36 7.09 -3.08 0.21
CA ILE A 36 5.97 -3.83 0.77
C ILE A 36 5.16 -4.40 -0.39
N LYS A 37 5.08 -5.71 -0.53
CA LYS A 37 4.43 -6.39 -1.69
C LYS A 37 2.92 -6.14 -1.74
N GLU A 38 2.27 -6.21 -0.58
CA GLU A 38 0.82 -6.00 -0.44
C GLU A 38 0.56 -5.01 0.69
N ALA A 39 0.61 -3.72 0.36
CA ALA A 39 0.42 -2.65 1.34
C ALA A 39 -0.99 -2.73 1.97
N SER A 40 -1.03 -2.93 3.29
CA SER A 40 -2.25 -3.07 4.08
C SER A 40 -2.13 -2.36 5.43
N SER A 41 -3.23 -2.18 6.15
CA SER A 41 -3.24 -1.50 7.45
C SER A 41 -2.32 -2.17 8.47
N ALA A 42 -1.99 -3.46 8.29
CA ALA A 42 -1.06 -4.20 9.14
C ALA A 42 0.38 -3.69 9.05
N PHE A 43 0.75 -3.00 7.98
CA PHE A 43 2.10 -2.45 7.76
C PHE A 43 2.23 -0.97 8.14
N VAL A 44 1.14 -0.31 8.59
CA VAL A 44 1.14 1.10 9.02
C VAL A 44 1.92 1.25 10.33
N GLY A 45 2.81 2.24 10.40
CA GLY A 45 3.60 2.49 11.59
C GLY A 45 4.89 3.25 11.34
N THR A 46 5.69 3.40 12.39
CA THR A 46 7.03 3.99 12.34
C THR A 46 8.05 2.92 11.97
N TYR A 47 8.90 3.24 11.00
CA TYR A 47 10.02 2.44 10.54
C TYR A 47 11.30 3.15 10.93
N GLU A 48 12.30 2.39 11.37
CA GLU A 48 13.60 2.92 11.77
C GLU A 48 14.71 2.18 11.01
N CYS A 49 15.63 2.95 10.44
CA CYS A 49 16.85 2.45 9.84
C CYS A 49 18.00 2.63 10.83
N ILE A 50 18.54 1.53 11.33
CA ILE A 50 19.64 1.53 12.30
C ILE A 50 20.89 1.04 11.56
N PRO A 51 21.84 1.93 11.23
CA PRO A 51 23.10 1.51 10.62
C PRO A 51 23.92 0.67 11.60
N GLN A 52 24.76 -0.22 11.08
CA GLN A 52 25.72 -0.97 11.88
C GLN A 52 27.17 -0.65 11.45
N PRO A 53 28.04 -0.22 12.37
CA PRO A 53 27.76 0.09 13.78
C PRO A 53 26.84 1.31 13.93
N SER A 54 26.00 1.33 14.98
CA SER A 54 25.12 2.46 15.27
C SER A 54 25.77 3.42 16.27
N TYR A 55 25.73 4.72 15.96
CA TYR A 55 26.05 5.77 16.92
C TYR A 55 24.79 6.58 17.26
N PRO A 56 24.75 7.28 18.42
CA PRO A 56 23.61 8.11 18.79
C PRO A 56 23.41 9.22 17.75
N GLY A 57 22.24 9.23 17.11
CA GLY A 57 21.90 10.23 16.08
C GLY A 57 21.94 9.71 14.64
N ASP A 58 22.49 8.52 14.39
CA ASP A 58 22.56 7.94 13.04
C ASP A 58 21.29 7.17 12.63
N THR A 59 20.26 7.18 13.48
CA THR A 59 19.00 6.48 13.23
C THR A 59 18.03 7.39 12.50
N GLU A 60 17.66 6.98 11.30
CA GLU A 60 16.64 7.66 10.51
C GLU A 60 15.29 6.97 10.72
N SER A 61 14.24 7.75 10.98
CA SER A 61 12.89 7.22 11.20
C SER A 61 11.89 7.82 10.20
N CYS A 62 10.93 7.02 9.76
CA CYS A 62 9.86 7.47 8.88
C CYS A 62 8.53 6.80 9.23
N PHE A 63 7.41 7.49 8.97
CA PHE A 63 6.07 6.97 9.22
C PHE A 63 5.40 6.54 7.92
N PHE A 64 5.00 5.28 7.84
CA PHE A 64 4.21 4.76 6.72
C PHE A 64 2.72 4.86 7.04
N SER A 65 1.97 5.52 6.16
CA SER A 65 0.51 5.70 6.28
C SER A 65 -0.20 5.29 4.99
N LEU A 66 -1.38 4.70 5.12
CA LEU A 66 -2.25 4.40 3.99
C LEU A 66 -3.31 5.48 3.77
N LYS A 67 -3.59 5.78 2.51
CA LYS A 67 -4.70 6.65 2.10
C LYS A 67 -5.74 5.81 1.37
N VAL A 68 -6.89 5.59 2.01
CA VAL A 68 -8.03 4.92 1.37
C VAL A 68 -8.78 5.94 0.52
N ILE A 69 -8.80 5.72 -0.79
CA ILE A 69 -9.62 6.51 -1.71
C ILE A 69 -10.95 5.78 -1.88
N VAL A 70 -11.98 6.30 -1.23
CA VAL A 70 -13.36 5.90 -1.52
C VAL A 70 -13.77 6.54 -2.84
N VAL A 71 -13.75 5.76 -3.91
CA VAL A 71 -14.36 6.19 -5.16
C VAL A 71 -15.87 6.10 -4.95
N ALA A 72 -16.49 7.25 -4.65
CA ALA A 72 -17.93 7.33 -4.70
C ALA A 72 -18.36 6.93 -6.12
N ALA A 73 -19.16 5.87 -6.22
CA ALA A 73 -19.84 5.55 -7.46
C ALA A 73 -20.80 6.69 -7.75
N VAL A 74 -20.32 7.73 -8.43
CA VAL A 74 -21.21 8.69 -9.06
C VAL A 74 -21.92 7.89 -10.14
N GLY A 75 -23.23 7.67 -9.96
CA GLY A 75 -24.11 7.15 -10.98
C GLY A 75 -24.16 8.14 -12.14
N GLY A 76 -23.09 8.18 -12.94
CA GLY A 76 -23.01 8.96 -14.15
C GLY A 76 -23.90 8.27 -15.18
N SER A 77 -25.07 8.85 -15.41
CA SER A 77 -25.87 8.57 -16.59
C SER A 77 -24.99 8.82 -17.82
N VAL A 78 -24.54 7.75 -18.46
CA VAL A 78 -23.86 7.82 -19.76
C VAL A 78 -24.83 8.53 -20.72
N PRO A 79 -24.47 9.69 -21.30
CA PRO A 79 -25.32 10.33 -22.29
C PRO A 79 -25.32 9.44 -23.54
N GLY A 80 -26.36 8.61 -23.67
CA GLY A 80 -26.50 7.66 -24.76
C GLY A 80 -27.39 6.46 -24.46
N ILE A 81 -27.60 6.11 -23.19
CA ILE A 81 -28.60 5.11 -22.80
C ILE A 81 -29.62 5.79 -21.91
N ALA A 82 -30.71 6.24 -22.52
CA ALA A 82 -31.90 6.64 -21.79
C ALA A 82 -32.53 5.39 -21.15
N CYS A 83 -32.01 4.95 -20.01
CA CYS A 83 -32.75 4.07 -19.12
C CYS A 83 -33.85 4.91 -18.46
N ILE A 84 -34.92 5.15 -19.20
CA ILE A 84 -36.15 5.66 -18.61
C ILE A 84 -36.73 4.50 -17.80
N ALA A 85 -36.21 4.27 -16.60
CA ALA A 85 -37.02 3.67 -15.54
C ALA A 85 -38.05 4.73 -15.14
N GLY A 86 -39.02 4.97 -16.04
CA GLY A 86 -40.08 5.93 -15.82
C GLY A 86 -40.77 5.54 -14.52
N ALA A 87 -41.10 6.53 -13.68
CA ALA A 87 -41.80 6.33 -12.42
C ALA A 87 -43.06 5.44 -12.58
N LEU A 88 -43.67 5.44 -13.78
CA LEU A 88 -44.76 4.55 -14.17
C LEU A 88 -44.36 3.06 -14.17
N GLY A 89 -43.14 2.71 -14.59
CA GLY A 89 -42.64 1.33 -14.57
C GLY A 89 -42.36 0.81 -13.17
N VAL A 90 -41.85 1.67 -12.28
CA VAL A 90 -41.65 1.32 -10.86
C VAL A 90 -42.99 1.15 -10.15
N LEU A 91 -43.94 2.07 -10.37
CA LEU A 91 -45.31 1.95 -9.86
C LEU A 91 -46.02 0.71 -10.42
N ALA A 92 -45.90 0.43 -11.72
CA ALA A 92 -46.49 -0.77 -12.32
C ALA A 92 -45.89 -2.07 -11.76
N TRP A 93 -44.57 -2.12 -11.53
CA TRP A 93 -43.93 -3.29 -10.90
C TRP A 93 -44.35 -3.47 -9.45
N TYR A 94 -44.49 -2.37 -8.69
CA TYR A 94 -44.99 -2.41 -7.31
C TYR A 94 -46.46 -2.83 -7.23
N LEU A 95 -47.29 -2.43 -8.20
CA LEU A 95 -48.71 -2.78 -8.27
C LEU A 95 -48.97 -4.20 -8.79
N LEU A 96 -48.12 -4.72 -9.70
CA LEU A 96 -48.23 -6.09 -10.21
C LEU A 96 -47.74 -7.16 -9.22
N LYS A 97 -46.95 -6.77 -8.20
CA LYS A 97 -46.39 -7.69 -7.20
C LYS A 97 -47.23 -7.78 -5.90
N ARG A 98 -48.43 -7.20 -5.89
CA ARG A 98 -49.41 -7.30 -4.80
C ARG A 98 -50.58 -8.17 -5.21
#